data_AF-A0A444UVV3-F1
#
_entry.id   AF-A0A444UVV3-F1
#
_cell.length_a   1.000
_cell.length_b   1.000
_cell.length_c   1.000
_cell.angle_alpha   90.00
_cell.angle_beta   90.00
_cell.angle_gamma   90.00
#
_symmetry.space_group_name_H-M   'P 1'
#
loop_
_entity.id
_entity.type
_entity.pdbx_description
1 polymer ?
#
loop_
_entity_poly.entity_id
_entity_poly.type
_entity_poly.pdbx_seq_one_letter_code
_entity_poly.pdbx_strand_id
1 'polypeptide(L)'
;GGYGVKAGGYVVKAGGYGVKAGGYGVKAGGYGVKAGGCVVKAGGYGVKAGGYGVKAGGYGVKAGGYGVKAGGYGVKAGGYGVKAGGYGVKAGGYGVKAGGYGVKAGGYGVKAGGYGVKAGGYGVKAGGYGVKAGGYGVKAGGYGVKAGGYGVKAGGYGVKAGGYGVKAGGYGVKAGGYGVKAGGYGVKAGGYGVKAGGYGVKAGGYGVKAGGYGVKAGGYGVKAGGYGVKAGGYGVKAGGYGVKAGGYGVKAGGYGVKAGGYGVKAGGYGVKAGGYGVKAGGYGVKAGGYGVKAGGYGVKAGGYGVKAGGYGVKAGGYGVKAGGYGVKAGGYGVKAGGYGVKAGGYGVKAGGYGVKAGGYGVKAGGYGVKAGGYGVKAGGYGVKAGGYGVKAGGYGVKAGGYGVKAGGYGVKAGGYGVKAGGYGVKAGGYGVKAGGYGVKAGGYGVKAGGYGVKAGGYGVKAGGCVVKAGGCGVKAGGYGVKAGGCVVKG
;
A
#
# COMPACT_ATOMS: atom_id res chain seq x y z
N GLY A 1 -82.17 -19.06 19.90
CA GLY A 1 -82.68 -17.74 20.33
C GLY A 1 -81.58 -16.98 21.03
N GLY A 2 -81.18 -15.82 20.51
CA GLY A 2 -80.16 -14.97 21.12
C GLY A 2 -80.80 -13.72 21.73
N TYR A 3 -80.71 -13.56 23.05
CA TYR A 3 -81.17 -12.35 23.74
C TYR A 3 -80.23 -11.18 23.41
N GLY A 4 -80.71 -10.24 22.59
CA GLY A 4 -80.03 -8.98 22.33
C GLY A 4 -80.29 -7.97 23.44
N VAL A 5 -79.43 -7.92 24.45
CA VAL A 5 -79.52 -6.90 25.51
C VAL A 5 -78.91 -5.58 25.00
N LYS A 6 -79.74 -4.57 24.71
CA LYS A 6 -79.31 -3.17 24.58
C LYS A 6 -79.35 -2.51 25.97
N ALA A 7 -78.23 -2.52 26.69
CA ALA A 7 -78.10 -1.81 27.96
C ALA A 7 -77.54 -0.39 27.72
N GLY A 8 -78.36 0.64 27.92
CA GLY A 8 -77.96 2.05 27.92
C GLY A 8 -77.52 2.53 29.31
N GLY A 9 -76.44 1.96 29.85
CA GLY A 9 -75.92 2.30 31.19
C GLY A 9 -74.42 2.63 31.20
N TYR A 10 -73.99 3.42 32.19
CA TYR A 10 -72.60 3.89 32.39
C TYR A 10 -71.53 2.78 32.30
N VAL A 11 -71.88 1.52 32.61
CA VAL A 11 -71.03 0.33 32.39
C VAL A 11 -71.85 -0.87 31.91
N VAL A 12 -71.55 -1.40 30.72
CA VAL A 12 -72.20 -2.58 30.12
C VAL A 12 -71.36 -3.84 30.32
N LYS A 13 -71.93 -4.90 30.93
CA LYS A 13 -71.33 -6.24 31.03
C LYS A 13 -72.11 -7.23 30.17
N ALA A 14 -71.44 -7.94 29.24
CA ALA A 14 -72.11 -8.91 28.36
C ALA A 14 -71.24 -10.16 28.10
N GLY A 15 -71.86 -11.34 28.06
CA GLY A 15 -71.19 -12.64 27.89
C GLY A 15 -71.99 -13.59 26.98
N GLY A 16 -71.32 -14.38 26.12
CA GLY A 16 -71.98 -15.43 25.33
C GLY A 16 -71.51 -15.55 23.88
N TYR A 17 -72.32 -16.19 23.03
CA TYR A 17 -72.13 -16.24 21.57
C TYR A 17 -72.75 -15.00 20.92
N GLY A 18 -71.97 -14.27 20.10
CA GLY A 18 -72.45 -13.12 19.32
C GLY A 18 -72.64 -11.82 20.10
N VAL A 19 -71.73 -11.47 21.03
CA VAL A 19 -71.89 -10.29 21.91
C VAL A 19 -71.67 -8.97 21.16
N LYS A 20 -72.67 -8.07 21.15
CA LYS A 20 -72.52 -6.67 20.70
C LYS A 20 -72.85 -5.70 21.84
N ALA A 21 -71.88 -4.90 22.29
CA ALA A 21 -72.04 -3.99 23.42
C ALA A 21 -71.50 -2.58 23.11
N GLY A 22 -72.24 -1.54 23.53
CA GLY A 22 -71.90 -0.14 23.35
C GLY A 22 -72.22 0.70 24.59
N GLY A 23 -71.38 1.67 24.96
CA GLY A 23 -71.59 2.55 26.13
C GLY A 23 -70.33 3.30 26.56
N TYR A 24 -70.39 4.09 27.65
CA TYR A 24 -69.20 4.80 28.18
C TYR A 24 -68.13 3.81 28.67
N GLY A 25 -68.51 2.80 29.46
CA GLY A 25 -67.70 1.65 29.83
C GLY A 25 -68.27 0.32 29.32
N VAL A 26 -67.46 -0.54 28.69
CA VAL A 26 -67.91 -1.86 28.18
C VAL A 26 -66.98 -2.98 28.65
N LYS A 27 -67.54 -4.04 29.24
CA LYS A 27 -66.85 -5.31 29.55
C LYS A 27 -67.56 -6.46 28.84
N ALA A 28 -66.95 -7.02 27.81
CA ALA A 28 -67.57 -8.05 26.97
C ALA A 28 -66.70 -9.32 26.84
N GLY A 29 -67.32 -10.51 26.88
CA GLY A 29 -66.62 -11.79 26.82
C GLY A 29 -67.33 -12.85 25.98
N GLY A 30 -66.62 -13.73 25.27
CA GLY A 30 -67.21 -14.90 24.62
C GLY A 30 -66.80 -15.11 23.15
N TYR A 31 -67.64 -15.77 22.37
CA TYR A 31 -67.41 -16.04 20.95
C TYR A 31 -68.04 -14.91 20.11
N GLY A 32 -67.27 -14.23 19.26
CA GLY A 32 -67.74 -13.17 18.37
C GLY A 32 -68.11 -11.86 19.07
N VAL A 33 -67.17 -11.25 19.81
CA VAL A 33 -67.39 -10.01 20.58
C VAL A 33 -67.19 -8.75 19.71
N LYS A 34 -68.18 -7.85 19.66
CA LYS A 34 -68.09 -6.49 19.09
C LYS A 34 -68.37 -5.45 20.19
N ALA A 35 -67.36 -4.71 20.63
CA ALA A 35 -67.48 -3.74 21.71
C ALA A 35 -67.01 -2.34 21.29
N GLY A 36 -67.78 -1.29 21.60
CA GLY A 36 -67.45 0.11 21.32
C GLY A 36 -67.76 1.03 22.49
N GLY A 37 -66.90 2.01 22.79
CA GLY A 37 -67.13 2.92 23.92
C GLY A 37 -65.94 3.80 24.27
N CYS A 38 -66.06 4.64 25.31
CA CYS A 38 -64.92 5.41 25.81
C CYS A 38 -63.85 4.47 26.39
N VAL A 39 -64.27 3.52 27.26
CA VAL A 39 -63.41 2.49 27.87
C VAL A 39 -63.95 1.08 27.58
N VAL A 40 -63.17 0.24 26.89
CA VAL A 40 -63.58 -1.11 26.46
C VAL A 40 -62.63 -2.19 27.00
N LYS A 41 -63.15 -3.21 27.68
CA LYS A 41 -62.45 -4.44 28.07
C LYS A 41 -63.11 -5.65 27.41
N ALA A 42 -62.48 -6.24 26.40
CA ALA A 42 -63.06 -7.33 25.61
C ALA A 42 -62.19 -8.59 25.61
N GLY A 43 -62.79 -9.77 25.71
CA GLY A 43 -62.09 -11.06 25.78
C GLY A 43 -62.78 -12.19 25.01
N GLY A 44 -62.01 -13.15 24.47
CA GLY A 44 -62.56 -14.39 23.90
C GLY A 44 -62.13 -14.68 22.46
N TYR A 45 -62.94 -15.42 21.72
CA TYR A 45 -62.68 -15.78 20.31
C TYR A 45 -63.36 -14.76 19.39
N GLY A 46 -62.62 -14.15 18.46
CA GLY A 46 -63.13 -13.17 17.50
C GLY A 46 -63.55 -11.84 18.14
N VAL A 47 -62.61 -11.09 18.72
CA VAL A 47 -62.87 -9.81 19.41
C VAL A 47 -62.66 -8.63 18.47
N LYS A 48 -63.65 -7.75 18.29
CA LYS A 48 -63.54 -6.44 17.62
C LYS A 48 -63.87 -5.33 18.63
N ALA A 49 -62.87 -4.51 18.99
CA ALA A 49 -63.02 -3.46 20.00
C ALA A 49 -62.56 -2.08 19.50
N GLY A 50 -63.30 -1.02 19.83
CA GLY A 50 -62.97 0.37 19.44
C GLY A 50 -63.28 1.39 20.54
N GLY A 51 -62.41 2.39 20.75
CA GLY A 51 -62.63 3.40 21.79
C GLY A 51 -61.45 4.32 22.15
N TYR A 52 -61.62 5.15 23.19
CA TYR A 52 -60.57 6.01 23.76
C TYR A 52 -59.62 5.28 24.73
N GLY A 53 -60.01 4.09 25.20
CA GLY A 53 -59.17 3.17 25.97
C GLY A 53 -59.62 1.72 25.77
N VAL A 54 -58.87 0.93 25.01
CA VAL A 54 -59.26 -0.45 24.64
C VAL A 54 -58.30 -1.46 25.25
N LYS A 55 -58.80 -2.41 26.05
CA LYS A 55 -58.07 -3.60 26.53
C LYS A 55 -58.71 -4.86 25.96
N ALA A 56 -58.09 -5.45 24.93
CA ALA A 56 -58.63 -6.61 24.24
C ALA A 56 -57.71 -7.83 24.34
N GLY A 57 -58.27 -9.04 24.54
CA GLY A 57 -57.52 -10.29 24.70
C GLY A 57 -58.19 -11.50 24.05
N GLY A 58 -57.42 -12.48 23.59
CA GLY A 58 -57.94 -13.78 23.14
C GLY A 58 -57.50 -14.19 21.74
N TYR A 59 -58.28 -15.03 21.08
CA TYR A 59 -58.01 -15.52 19.73
C TYR A 59 -58.70 -14.62 18.71
N GLY A 60 -57.97 -14.05 17.74
CA GLY A 60 -58.50 -13.18 16.70
C GLY A 60 -58.96 -11.82 17.24
N VAL A 61 -58.03 -10.98 17.69
CA VAL A 61 -58.32 -9.65 18.26
C VAL A 61 -58.12 -8.54 17.22
N LYS A 62 -59.13 -7.71 16.97
CA LYS A 62 -59.06 -6.48 16.18
C LYS A 62 -59.41 -5.27 17.06
N ALA A 63 -58.42 -4.47 17.45
CA ALA A 63 -58.60 -3.33 18.34
C ALA A 63 -58.19 -2.00 17.68
N GLY A 64 -58.95 -0.93 17.92
CA GLY A 64 -58.69 0.38 17.32
C GLY A 64 -59.01 1.56 18.26
N GLY A 65 -58.33 2.69 18.10
CA GLY A 65 -58.69 3.96 18.76
C GLY A 65 -57.55 4.61 19.54
N TYR A 66 -57.87 5.42 20.54
CA TYR A 66 -56.90 6.01 21.46
C TYR A 66 -56.59 4.99 22.57
N GLY A 67 -55.33 4.85 23.00
CA GLY A 67 -54.94 3.97 24.10
C GLY A 67 -55.33 2.49 23.94
N VAL A 68 -54.74 1.77 22.97
CA VAL A 68 -55.07 0.35 22.71
C VAL A 68 -54.06 -0.60 23.38
N LYS A 69 -54.51 -1.52 24.23
CA LYS A 69 -53.75 -2.65 24.79
C LYS A 69 -54.36 -3.97 24.31
N ALA A 70 -53.71 -4.64 23.37
CA ALA A 70 -54.21 -5.89 22.77
C ALA A 70 -53.26 -7.08 23.00
N GLY A 71 -53.80 -8.27 23.28
CA GLY A 71 -53.02 -9.49 23.56
C GLY A 71 -53.65 -10.77 23.01
N GLY A 72 -52.85 -11.78 22.71
CA GLY A 72 -53.33 -13.14 22.37
C GLY A 72 -52.86 -13.66 21.01
N TYR A 73 -53.62 -14.58 20.41
CA TYR A 73 -53.32 -15.18 19.11
C TYR A 73 -54.03 -14.39 18.01
N GLY A 74 -53.31 -13.91 17.01
CA GLY A 74 -53.86 -13.14 15.88
C GLY A 74 -54.35 -11.75 16.30
N VAL A 75 -53.44 -10.84 16.66
CA VAL A 75 -53.76 -9.48 17.11
C VAL A 75 -53.57 -8.47 15.98
N LYS A 76 -54.60 -7.68 15.65
CA LYS A 76 -54.56 -6.52 14.76
C LYS A 76 -54.95 -5.25 15.54
N ALA A 77 -53.99 -4.41 15.86
CA ALA A 77 -54.19 -3.20 16.65
C ALA A 77 -53.84 -1.92 15.87
N GLY A 78 -54.61 -0.84 16.01
CA GLY A 78 -54.38 0.42 15.31
C GLY A 78 -54.76 1.66 16.14
N GLY A 79 -54.11 2.79 15.91
CA GLY A 79 -54.52 4.09 16.46
C GLY A 79 -53.41 4.84 17.20
N TYR A 80 -53.78 5.69 18.15
CA TYR A 80 -52.86 6.48 18.97
C TYR A 80 -52.54 5.73 20.28
N GLY A 81 -51.28 5.44 20.55
CA GLY A 81 -50.83 4.71 21.74
C GLY A 81 -51.22 3.23 21.72
N VAL A 82 -50.56 2.43 20.88
CA VAL A 82 -50.85 0.98 20.74
C VAL A 82 -49.82 0.14 21.49
N LYS A 83 -50.26 -0.75 22.38
CA LYS A 83 -49.46 -1.80 23.03
C LYS A 83 -50.01 -3.18 22.67
N ALA A 84 -49.35 -3.90 21.77
CA ALA A 84 -49.80 -5.19 21.27
C ALA A 84 -48.82 -6.32 21.62
N GLY A 85 -49.32 -7.49 22.00
CA GLY A 85 -48.50 -8.65 22.38
C GLY A 85 -49.11 -9.99 21.96
N GLY A 86 -48.28 -11.02 21.75
CA GLY A 86 -48.74 -12.40 21.55
C GLY A 86 -48.25 -13.04 20.25
N TYR A 87 -49.00 -14.00 19.71
CA TYR A 87 -48.66 -14.73 18.50
C TYR A 87 -49.36 -14.08 17.29
N GLY A 88 -48.62 -13.69 16.25
CA GLY A 88 -49.17 -13.02 15.07
C GLY A 88 -49.71 -11.62 15.36
N VAL A 89 -48.82 -10.65 15.63
CA VAL A 89 -49.19 -9.26 15.97
C VAL A 89 -49.03 -8.34 14.76
N LYS A 90 -50.08 -7.63 14.35
CA LYS A 90 -50.07 -6.54 13.37
C LYS A 90 -50.49 -5.23 14.04
N ALA A 91 -49.55 -4.32 14.27
CA ALA A 91 -49.79 -3.06 14.96
C ALA A 91 -49.47 -1.83 14.08
N GLY A 92 -50.29 -0.79 14.13
CA GLY A 92 -50.11 0.42 13.33
C GLY A 92 -50.53 1.71 14.06
N GLY A 93 -49.94 2.85 13.70
CA GLY A 93 -50.39 4.18 14.15
C GLY A 93 -49.30 5.01 14.84
N TYR A 94 -49.71 5.94 15.70
CA TYR A 94 -48.80 6.81 16.45
C TYR A 94 -48.48 6.19 17.81
N GLY A 95 -47.20 5.98 18.13
CA GLY A 95 -46.74 5.37 19.38
C GLY A 95 -47.09 3.89 19.49
N VAL A 96 -46.40 3.03 18.73
CA VAL A 96 -46.63 1.58 18.71
C VAL A 96 -45.58 0.83 19.52
N LYS A 97 -46.00 0.00 20.49
CA LYS A 97 -45.18 -0.97 21.22
C LYS A 97 -45.70 -2.39 20.95
N ALA A 98 -45.00 -3.15 20.14
CA ALA A 98 -45.41 -4.50 19.74
C ALA A 98 -44.39 -5.57 20.18
N GLY A 99 -44.87 -6.72 20.65
CA GLY A 99 -44.02 -7.82 21.14
C GLY A 99 -44.58 -9.21 20.82
N GLY A 100 -43.71 -10.22 20.71
CA GLY A 100 -44.12 -11.63 20.63
C GLY A 100 -43.59 -12.36 19.40
N TYR A 101 -44.31 -13.40 18.96
CA TYR A 101 -43.96 -14.20 17.78
C TYR A 101 -44.69 -13.65 16.55
N GLY A 102 -43.97 -13.36 15.47
CA GLY A 102 -44.53 -12.83 14.22
C GLY A 102 -45.10 -11.41 14.38
N VAL A 103 -44.23 -10.41 14.59
CA VAL A 103 -44.63 -9.01 14.81
C VAL A 103 -44.49 -8.20 13.52
N LYS A 104 -45.56 -7.54 13.05
CA LYS A 104 -45.57 -6.55 11.97
C LYS A 104 -46.04 -5.20 12.54
N ALA A 105 -45.12 -4.26 12.71
CA ALA A 105 -45.41 -2.95 13.30
C ALA A 105 -45.11 -1.80 12.31
N GLY A 106 -45.96 -0.77 12.27
CA GLY A 106 -45.80 0.38 11.38
C GLY A 106 -46.26 1.70 11.99
N GLY A 107 -45.71 2.82 11.54
CA GLY A 107 -46.21 4.16 11.88
C GLY A 107 -45.16 5.10 12.48
N TYR A 108 -45.61 6.08 13.26
CA TYR A 108 -44.74 7.06 13.94
C TYR A 108 -44.41 6.57 15.36
N GLY A 109 -43.12 6.43 15.68
CA GLY A 109 -42.65 5.95 16.98
C GLY A 109 -42.95 4.47 17.22
N VAL A 110 -42.22 3.57 16.55
CA VAL A 110 -42.42 2.12 16.64
C VAL A 110 -41.35 1.47 17.52
N LYS A 111 -41.76 0.72 18.54
CA LYS A 111 -40.91 -0.16 19.36
C LYS A 111 -41.40 -1.61 19.21
N ALA A 112 -40.66 -2.42 18.46
CA ALA A 112 -41.03 -3.82 18.18
C ALA A 112 -40.00 -4.81 18.73
N GLY A 113 -40.44 -5.94 19.28
CA GLY A 113 -39.56 -6.96 19.87
C GLY A 113 -40.07 -8.38 19.68
N GLY A 114 -39.17 -9.37 19.67
CA GLY A 114 -39.53 -10.79 19.72
C GLY A 114 -38.98 -11.62 18.56
N TYR A 115 -39.67 -12.70 18.20
CA TYR A 115 -39.28 -13.61 17.12
C TYR A 115 -40.01 -13.22 15.83
N GLY A 116 -39.29 -12.98 14.75
CA GLY A 116 -39.84 -12.58 13.45
C GLY A 116 -40.46 -11.18 13.47
N VAL A 117 -39.62 -10.14 13.58
CA VAL A 117 -40.07 -8.73 13.67
C VAL A 117 -39.93 -8.02 12.32
N LYS A 118 -41.01 -7.44 11.80
CA LYS A 118 -41.03 -6.54 10.65
C LYS A 118 -41.55 -5.16 11.10
N ALA A 119 -40.66 -4.18 11.20
CA ALA A 119 -41.00 -2.83 11.67
C ALA A 119 -40.72 -1.76 10.59
N GLY A 120 -41.60 -0.77 10.46
CA GLY A 120 -41.46 0.30 9.47
C GLY A 120 -41.98 1.66 9.95
N GLY A 121 -41.44 2.77 9.43
CA GLY A 121 -41.99 4.11 9.62
C GLY A 121 -40.99 5.13 10.15
N TYR A 122 -41.47 6.15 10.86
CA TYR A 122 -40.65 7.21 11.45
C TYR A 122 -40.32 6.86 12.90
N GLY A 123 -39.03 6.81 13.26
CA GLY A 123 -38.56 6.46 14.60
C GLY A 123 -38.80 5.00 14.96
N VAL A 124 -38.05 4.08 14.36
CA VAL A 124 -38.20 2.63 14.56
C VAL A 124 -37.12 2.09 15.51
N LYS A 125 -37.51 1.39 16.57
CA LYS A 125 -36.65 0.60 17.47
C LYS A 125 -37.09 -0.86 17.43
N ALA A 126 -36.33 -1.72 16.75
CA ALA A 126 -36.65 -3.14 16.59
C ALA A 126 -35.59 -4.05 17.22
N GLY A 127 -36.00 -5.13 17.88
CA GLY A 127 -35.10 -6.08 18.55
C GLY A 127 -35.57 -7.53 18.49
N GLY A 128 -34.65 -8.49 18.55
CA GLY A 128 -34.97 -9.91 18.73
C GLY A 128 -34.37 -10.83 17.65
N TYR A 129 -35.02 -11.96 17.40
CA TYR A 129 -34.60 -12.95 16.41
C TYR A 129 -35.33 -12.70 15.08
N GLY A 130 -34.59 -12.53 13.98
CA GLY A 130 -35.14 -12.26 12.65
C GLY A 130 -35.80 -10.89 12.55
N VAL A 131 -35.00 -9.81 12.56
CA VAL A 131 -35.48 -8.42 12.53
C VAL A 131 -35.35 -7.83 11.12
N LYS A 132 -36.45 -7.33 10.56
CA LYS A 132 -36.50 -6.51 9.34
C LYS A 132 -37.05 -5.12 9.68
N ALA A 133 -36.19 -4.11 9.69
CA ALA A 133 -36.56 -2.73 10.04
C ALA A 133 -36.32 -1.76 8.88
N GLY A 134 -37.22 -0.80 8.67
CA GLY A 134 -37.13 0.18 7.59
C GLY A 134 -37.68 1.57 7.97
N GLY A 135 -37.18 2.63 7.34
CA GLY A 135 -37.78 3.97 7.43
C GLY A 135 -36.81 5.07 7.86
N TYR A 136 -37.32 6.13 8.49
CA TYR A 136 -36.55 7.27 8.98
C TYR A 136 -36.20 7.06 10.46
N GLY A 137 -34.92 7.08 10.82
CA GLY A 137 -34.44 6.87 12.19
C GLY A 137 -34.65 5.43 12.67
N VAL A 138 -33.84 4.49 12.17
CA VAL A 138 -33.96 3.05 12.48
C VAL A 138 -32.87 2.62 13.47
N LYS A 139 -33.26 2.03 14.60
CA LYS A 139 -32.39 1.32 15.55
C LYS A 139 -32.79 -0.16 15.61
N ALA A 140 -31.98 -1.04 15.04
CA ALA A 140 -32.26 -2.47 14.98
C ALA A 140 -31.17 -3.29 15.70
N GLY A 141 -31.57 -4.34 16.44
CA GLY A 141 -30.65 -5.18 17.20
C GLY A 141 -31.07 -6.65 17.26
N GLY A 142 -30.13 -7.59 17.40
CA GLY A 142 -30.40 -9.00 17.70
C GLY A 142 -29.77 -9.98 16.72
N TYR A 143 -30.39 -11.15 16.56
CA TYR A 143 -29.93 -12.21 15.66
C TYR A 143 -30.65 -12.10 14.31
N GLY A 144 -29.91 -12.01 13.20
CA GLY A 144 -30.45 -11.88 11.85
C GLY A 144 -31.14 -10.52 11.62
N VAL A 145 -30.36 -9.44 11.54
CA VAL A 145 -30.89 -8.07 11.39
C VAL A 145 -30.77 -7.59 9.95
N LYS A 146 -31.88 -7.17 9.33
CA LYS A 146 -31.94 -6.45 8.05
C LYS A 146 -32.54 -5.06 8.27
N ALA A 147 -31.71 -4.03 8.21
CA ALA A 147 -32.12 -2.64 8.44
C ALA A 147 -31.90 -1.76 7.21
N GLY A 148 -32.84 -0.86 6.90
CA GLY A 148 -32.75 0.05 5.76
C GLY A 148 -33.36 1.43 6.00
N GLY A 149 -32.88 2.46 5.32
CA GLY A 149 -33.52 3.79 5.27
C GLY A 149 -32.59 4.95 5.62
N TYR A 150 -33.16 6.03 6.15
CA TYR A 150 -32.41 7.24 6.54
C TYR A 150 -32.08 7.17 8.03
N GLY A 151 -30.79 7.28 8.40
CA GLY A 151 -30.32 7.20 9.78
C GLY A 151 -30.48 5.80 10.37
N VAL A 152 -29.64 4.85 9.96
CA VAL A 152 -29.72 3.44 10.39
C VAL A 152 -28.63 3.11 11.41
N LYS A 153 -29.01 2.61 12.59
CA LYS A 153 -28.12 2.02 13.60
C LYS A 153 -28.47 0.54 13.80
N ALA A 154 -27.64 -0.36 13.29
CA ALA A 154 -27.87 -1.80 13.35
C ALA A 154 -26.77 -2.52 14.15
N GLY A 155 -27.14 -3.51 14.96
CA GLY A 155 -26.22 -4.27 15.79
C GLY A 155 -26.61 -5.74 15.97
N GLY A 156 -25.63 -6.63 16.19
CA GLY A 156 -25.88 -8.02 16.61
C GLY A 156 -25.20 -9.07 15.73
N TYR A 157 -25.78 -10.26 15.65
CA TYR A 157 -25.28 -11.38 14.84
C TYR A 157 -25.99 -11.40 13.48
N GLY A 158 -25.23 -11.41 12.39
CA GLY A 158 -25.77 -11.41 11.02
C GLY A 158 -26.49 -10.11 10.66
N VAL A 159 -25.74 -9.01 10.53
CA VAL A 159 -26.30 -7.67 10.25
C VAL A 159 -26.19 -7.31 8.77
N LYS A 160 -27.30 -6.97 8.13
CA LYS A 160 -27.37 -6.37 6.79
C LYS A 160 -28.01 -4.98 6.89
N ALA A 161 -27.22 -3.93 6.73
CA ALA A 161 -27.68 -2.54 6.85
C ALA A 161 -27.47 -1.75 5.55
N GLY A 162 -28.42 -0.90 5.18
CA GLY A 162 -28.36 -0.09 3.96
C GLY A 162 -29.02 1.28 4.09
N GLY A 163 -28.56 2.27 3.31
CA GLY A 163 -29.25 3.56 3.15
C GLY A 163 -28.35 4.78 3.39
N TYR A 164 -28.94 5.88 3.85
CA TYR A 164 -28.24 7.13 4.15
C TYR A 164 -27.92 7.20 5.64
N GLY A 165 -26.65 7.39 5.99
CA GLY A 165 -26.18 7.45 7.38
C GLY A 165 -26.30 6.11 8.10
N VAL A 166 -25.43 5.14 7.76
CA VAL A 166 -25.47 3.78 8.30
C VAL A 166 -24.38 3.58 9.36
N LYS A 167 -24.75 3.16 10.57
CA LYS A 167 -23.87 2.68 11.63
C LYS A 167 -24.17 1.21 11.94
N ALA A 168 -23.30 0.29 11.52
CA ALA A 168 -23.49 -1.15 11.71
C ALA A 168 -22.38 -1.77 12.57
N GLY A 169 -22.74 -2.71 13.45
CA GLY A 169 -21.79 -3.36 14.35
C GLY A 169 -22.14 -4.83 14.66
N GLY A 170 -21.14 -5.66 14.96
CA GLY A 170 -21.35 -7.01 15.50
C GLY A 170 -20.62 -8.11 14.72
N TYR A 171 -21.18 -9.32 14.72
CA TYR A 171 -20.64 -10.49 14.04
C TYR A 171 -21.32 -10.67 12.68
N GLY A 172 -20.55 -10.72 11.59
CA GLY A 172 -21.06 -10.86 10.22
C GLY A 172 -21.82 -9.61 9.76
N VAL A 173 -21.11 -8.51 9.50
CA VAL A 173 -21.72 -7.22 9.12
C VAL A 173 -21.60 -6.97 7.62
N LYS A 174 -22.73 -6.73 6.94
CA LYS A 174 -22.80 -6.23 5.56
C LYS A 174 -23.48 -4.85 5.54
N ALA A 175 -22.72 -3.79 5.30
CA ALA A 175 -23.21 -2.41 5.30
C ALA A 175 -23.01 -1.74 3.93
N GLY A 176 -24.00 -0.95 3.48
CA GLY A 176 -23.96 -0.25 2.19
C GLY A 176 -24.65 1.11 2.21
N GLY A 177 -24.23 2.04 1.35
CA GLY A 177 -24.95 3.29 1.08
C GLY A 177 -24.10 4.56 1.22
N TYR A 178 -24.73 5.67 1.60
CA TYR A 178 -24.07 6.97 1.78
C TYR A 178 -23.76 7.18 3.27
N GLY A 179 -22.49 7.44 3.60
CA GLY A 179 -22.03 7.63 4.98
C GLY A 179 -22.11 6.36 5.82
N VAL A 180 -21.22 5.38 5.56
CA VAL A 180 -21.22 4.07 6.22
C VAL A 180 -20.14 3.99 7.29
N LYS A 181 -20.50 3.65 8.54
CA LYS A 181 -19.59 3.29 9.63
C LYS A 181 -19.87 1.85 10.08
N ALA A 182 -18.97 0.93 9.75
CA ALA A 182 -19.11 -0.50 10.06
C ALA A 182 -18.00 -1.00 10.98
N GLY A 183 -18.33 -1.88 11.94
CA GLY A 183 -17.38 -2.43 12.89
C GLY A 183 -17.68 -3.87 13.31
N GLY A 184 -16.66 -4.65 13.70
CA GLY A 184 -16.83 -5.95 14.34
C GLY A 184 -16.08 -7.10 13.66
N TYR A 185 -16.61 -8.31 13.77
CA TYR A 185 -16.02 -9.53 13.18
C TYR A 185 -16.68 -9.83 11.83
N GLY A 186 -15.90 -9.96 10.76
CA GLY A 186 -16.38 -10.23 9.40
C GLY A 186 -17.17 -9.06 8.83
N VAL A 187 -16.51 -7.95 8.50
CA VAL A 187 -17.15 -6.71 8.01
C VAL A 187 -17.02 -6.59 6.49
N LYS A 188 -18.14 -6.44 5.79
CA LYS A 188 -18.21 -6.07 4.36
C LYS A 188 -18.94 -4.72 4.22
N ALA A 189 -18.20 -3.66 3.91
CA ALA A 189 -18.75 -2.31 3.79
C ALA A 189 -18.56 -1.74 2.37
N GLY A 190 -19.56 -1.02 1.85
CA GLY A 190 -19.52 -0.43 0.51
C GLY A 190 -20.26 0.91 0.40
N GLY A 191 -19.87 1.77 -0.55
CA GLY A 191 -20.64 2.97 -0.92
C GLY A 191 -19.82 4.26 -0.89
N TYR A 192 -20.48 5.39 -0.62
CA TYR A 192 -19.86 6.72 -0.54
C TYR A 192 -19.57 7.07 0.92
N GLY A 193 -18.32 7.40 1.25
CA GLY A 193 -17.87 7.72 2.60
C GLY A 193 -17.92 6.51 3.54
N VAL A 194 -17.00 5.56 3.37
CA VAL A 194 -16.97 4.31 4.14
C VAL A 194 -15.89 4.34 5.22
N LYS A 195 -16.26 4.10 6.47
CA LYS A 195 -15.36 3.85 7.61
C LYS A 195 -15.59 2.45 8.17
N ALA A 196 -14.66 1.54 7.93
CA ALA A 196 -14.77 0.14 8.35
C ALA A 196 -13.63 -0.26 9.32
N GLY A 197 -13.96 -1.05 10.35
CA GLY A 197 -12.99 -1.49 11.36
C GLY A 197 -13.26 -2.90 11.89
N GLY A 198 -12.24 -3.60 12.38
CA GLY A 198 -12.38 -4.86 13.13
C GLY A 198 -11.58 -6.03 12.56
N TYR A 199 -12.09 -7.24 12.73
CA TYR A 199 -11.44 -8.49 12.29
C TYR A 199 -12.05 -8.95 10.97
N GLY A 200 -11.24 -9.15 9.93
CA GLY A 200 -11.69 -9.54 8.59
C GLY A 200 -12.53 -8.45 7.91
N VAL A 201 -11.89 -7.36 7.48
CA VAL A 201 -12.57 -6.19 6.89
C VAL A 201 -12.44 -6.19 5.37
N LYS A 202 -13.56 -6.12 4.64
CA LYS A 202 -13.63 -5.87 3.19
C LYS A 202 -14.40 -4.58 2.92
N ALA A 203 -13.69 -3.52 2.51
CA ALA A 203 -14.27 -2.19 2.27
C ALA A 203 -14.10 -1.74 0.81
N GLY A 204 -15.12 -1.10 0.24
CA GLY A 204 -15.09 -0.61 -1.15
C GLY A 204 -15.87 0.68 -1.37
N GLY A 205 -15.50 1.47 -2.38
CA GLY A 205 -16.29 2.62 -2.86
C GLY A 205 -15.53 3.94 -2.93
N TYR A 206 -16.23 5.06 -2.76
CA TYR A 206 -15.66 6.41 -2.79
C TYR A 206 -15.37 6.89 -1.37
N GLY A 207 -14.14 7.29 -1.08
CA GLY A 207 -13.70 7.75 0.25
C GLY A 207 -13.72 6.62 1.29
N VAL A 208 -12.77 5.68 1.21
CA VAL A 208 -12.72 4.50 2.09
C VAL A 208 -11.65 4.67 3.17
N LYS A 209 -12.02 4.51 4.44
CA LYS A 209 -11.11 4.39 5.59
C LYS A 209 -11.30 3.04 6.26
N ALA A 210 -10.34 2.13 6.12
CA ALA A 210 -10.40 0.77 6.65
C ALA A 210 -9.28 0.49 7.67
N GLY A 211 -9.58 -0.22 8.76
CA GLY A 211 -8.62 -0.54 9.82
C GLY A 211 -8.85 -1.91 10.46
N GLY A 212 -7.80 -2.55 10.98
CA GLY A 212 -7.90 -3.74 11.83
C GLY A 212 -7.06 -4.94 11.37
N TYR A 213 -7.53 -6.15 11.67
CA TYR A 213 -6.86 -7.39 11.30
C TYR A 213 -7.46 -7.96 10.01
N GLY A 214 -6.65 -8.25 9.00
CA GLY A 214 -7.09 -8.78 7.71
C GLY A 214 -7.94 -7.79 6.91
N VAL A 215 -7.32 -6.70 6.44
CA VAL A 215 -8.02 -5.60 5.74
C VAL A 215 -7.88 -5.74 4.22
N LYS A 216 -8.99 -5.76 3.48
CA LYS A 216 -9.05 -5.64 2.02
C LYS A 216 -9.86 -4.40 1.63
N ALA A 217 -9.19 -3.36 1.14
CA ALA A 217 -9.80 -2.08 0.78
C ALA A 217 -9.63 -1.75 -0.71
N GLY A 218 -10.66 -1.19 -1.35
CA GLY A 218 -10.64 -0.82 -2.77
C GLY A 218 -11.45 0.44 -3.10
N GLY A 219 -11.11 1.14 -4.18
CA GLY A 219 -11.94 2.22 -4.73
C GLY A 219 -11.21 3.56 -4.93
N TYR A 220 -11.95 4.66 -4.86
CA TYR A 220 -11.40 6.02 -5.00
C TYR A 220 -11.15 6.62 -3.62
N GLY A 221 -9.93 7.09 -3.36
CA GLY A 221 -9.51 7.66 -2.07
C GLY A 221 -9.52 6.64 -0.94
N VAL A 222 -8.54 5.73 -0.93
CA VAL A 222 -8.45 4.62 0.05
C VAL A 222 -7.40 4.92 1.12
N LYS A 223 -7.76 4.87 2.39
CA LYS A 223 -6.87 4.88 3.56
C LYS A 223 -7.02 3.59 4.35
N ALA A 224 -6.04 2.70 4.27
CA ALA A 224 -6.07 1.38 4.93
C ALA A 224 -4.95 1.22 5.96
N GLY A 225 -5.24 0.59 7.10
CA GLY A 225 -4.27 0.38 8.18
C GLY A 225 -4.46 -0.93 8.95
N GLY A 226 -3.40 -1.48 9.53
CA GLY A 226 -3.49 -2.59 10.49
C GLY A 226 -2.60 -3.79 10.15
N TYR A 227 -3.02 -5.00 10.55
CA TYR A 227 -2.30 -6.25 10.30
C TYR A 227 -2.89 -6.95 9.07
N GLY A 228 -2.06 -7.28 8.08
CA GLY A 228 -2.47 -7.94 6.84
C GLY A 228 -3.35 -7.02 5.96
N VAL A 229 -2.76 -5.99 5.36
CA VAL A 229 -3.49 -4.98 4.57
C VAL A 229 -3.32 -5.22 3.07
N LYS A 230 -4.43 -5.35 2.33
CA LYS A 230 -4.48 -5.36 0.86
C LYS A 230 -5.31 -4.17 0.38
N ALA A 231 -4.67 -3.16 -0.22
CA ALA A 231 -5.33 -1.94 -0.68
C ALA A 231 -5.16 -1.71 -2.19
N GLY A 232 -6.20 -1.24 -2.88
CA GLY A 232 -6.20 -1.00 -4.32
C GLY A 232 -7.03 0.20 -4.76
N GLY A 233 -6.70 0.82 -5.89
CA GLY A 233 -7.56 1.81 -6.57
C GLY A 233 -6.87 3.15 -6.87
N TYR A 234 -7.64 4.23 -6.90
CA TYR A 234 -7.15 5.59 -7.16
C TYR A 234 -6.92 6.32 -5.84
N GLY A 235 -5.71 6.83 -5.60
CA GLY A 235 -5.32 7.53 -4.37
C GLY A 235 -5.31 6.60 -3.15
N VAL A 236 -4.29 5.74 -3.04
CA VAL A 236 -4.17 4.73 -1.98
C VAL A 236 -3.14 5.14 -0.93
N LYS A 237 -3.52 5.18 0.35
CA LYS A 237 -2.64 5.32 1.51
C LYS A 237 -2.75 4.09 2.40
N ALA A 238 -1.74 3.23 2.42
CA ALA A 238 -1.73 1.97 3.17
C ALA A 238 -0.62 1.94 4.23
N GLY A 239 -0.90 1.41 5.42
CA GLY A 239 0.05 1.32 6.53
C GLY A 239 -0.10 0.07 7.39
N GLY A 240 0.96 -0.39 8.05
CA GLY A 240 0.90 -1.42 9.10
C GLY A 240 1.82 -2.62 8.86
N TYR A 241 1.43 -3.79 9.36
CA TYR A 241 2.19 -5.04 9.22
C TYR A 241 1.64 -5.86 8.04
N GLY A 242 2.49 -6.25 7.09
CA GLY A 242 2.11 -7.02 5.90
C GLY A 242 1.23 -6.22 4.95
N VAL A 243 1.79 -5.21 4.28
CA VAL A 243 1.03 -4.31 3.39
C VAL A 243 1.22 -4.69 1.92
N LYS A 244 0.13 -4.90 1.18
CA LYS A 244 0.08 -5.04 -0.28
C LYS A 244 -0.78 -3.93 -0.89
N ALA A 245 -0.16 -2.95 -1.53
CA ALA A 245 -0.85 -1.79 -2.10
C ALA A 245 -0.68 -1.70 -3.63
N GLY A 246 -1.73 -1.34 -4.36
CA GLY A 246 -1.71 -1.21 -5.82
C GLY A 246 -2.59 -0.08 -6.37
N GLY A 247 -2.26 0.45 -7.54
CA GLY A 247 -3.15 1.35 -8.29
C GLY A 247 -2.50 2.68 -8.72
N TYR A 248 -3.31 3.74 -8.82
CA TYR A 248 -2.85 5.08 -9.21
C TYR A 248 -2.65 5.93 -7.95
N GLY A 249 -1.46 6.51 -7.76
CA GLY A 249 -1.11 7.33 -6.60
C GLY A 249 -1.07 6.52 -5.30
N VAL A 250 -0.04 5.69 -5.13
CA VAL A 250 0.09 4.77 -3.98
C VAL A 250 1.12 5.30 -2.96
N LYS A 251 0.72 5.44 -1.70
CA LYS A 251 1.60 5.71 -0.54
C LYS A 251 1.51 4.56 0.46
N ALA A 252 2.55 3.73 0.54
CA ALA A 252 2.58 2.55 1.41
C ALA A 252 3.69 2.65 2.47
N GLY A 253 3.42 2.19 3.70
CA GLY A 253 4.37 2.24 4.82
C GLY A 253 4.23 1.06 5.79
N GLY A 254 5.30 0.70 6.50
CA GLY A 254 5.26 -0.25 7.63
C GLY A 254 6.21 -1.43 7.49
N TYR A 255 5.86 -2.57 8.08
CA TYR A 255 6.66 -3.80 8.05
C TYR A 255 6.15 -4.74 6.95
N GLY A 256 7.02 -5.19 6.05
CA GLY A 256 6.68 -6.07 4.93
C GLY A 256 5.78 -5.39 3.91
N VAL A 257 6.30 -4.42 3.16
CA VAL A 257 5.53 -3.61 2.19
C VAL A 257 5.74 -4.10 0.76
N LYS A 258 4.67 -4.41 0.04
CA LYS A 258 4.65 -4.67 -1.41
C LYS A 258 3.76 -3.63 -2.11
N ALA A 259 4.35 -2.69 -2.83
CA ALA A 259 3.63 -1.61 -3.51
C ALA A 259 3.82 -1.65 -5.04
N GLY A 260 2.77 -1.36 -5.80
CA GLY A 260 2.79 -1.38 -7.27
C GLY A 260 1.88 -0.34 -7.92
N GLY A 261 2.17 0.09 -9.15
CA GLY A 261 1.27 0.89 -9.98
C GLY A 261 1.88 2.19 -10.50
N TYR A 262 1.04 3.21 -10.71
CA TYR A 262 1.46 4.53 -11.20
C TYR A 262 1.63 5.50 -10.03
N GLY A 263 2.80 6.12 -9.88
CA GLY A 263 3.12 7.04 -8.80
C GLY A 263 3.18 6.37 -7.43
N VAL A 264 4.23 5.59 -7.18
CA VAL A 264 4.38 4.79 -5.94
C VAL A 264 5.37 5.44 -4.98
N LYS A 265 4.97 5.67 -3.73
CA LYS A 265 5.84 6.06 -2.61
C LYS A 265 5.77 4.99 -1.51
N ALA A 266 6.83 4.22 -1.33
CA ALA A 266 6.89 3.12 -0.38
C ALA A 266 7.99 3.33 0.68
N GLY A 267 7.72 2.99 1.94
CA GLY A 267 8.65 3.14 3.06
C GLY A 267 8.54 2.05 4.12
N GLY A 268 9.60 1.81 4.90
CA GLY A 268 9.57 0.96 6.09
C GLY A 268 10.57 -0.20 6.06
N TYR A 269 10.24 -1.30 6.73
CA TYR A 269 11.09 -2.51 6.81
C TYR A 269 10.62 -3.55 5.79
N GLY A 270 11.53 -4.05 4.96
CA GLY A 270 11.22 -5.04 3.92
C GLY A 270 10.31 -4.48 2.83
N VAL A 271 10.80 -3.55 2.01
CA VAL A 271 10.01 -2.85 0.99
C VAL A 271 10.27 -3.45 -0.40
N LYS A 272 9.21 -3.85 -1.11
CA LYS A 272 9.21 -4.23 -2.53
C LYS A 272 8.29 -3.30 -3.31
N ALA A 273 8.86 -2.40 -4.12
CA ALA A 273 8.12 -1.41 -4.90
C ALA A 273 8.32 -1.58 -6.41
N GLY A 274 7.27 -1.39 -7.20
CA GLY A 274 7.30 -1.54 -8.66
C GLY A 274 6.36 -0.58 -9.40
N GLY A 275 6.63 -0.30 -10.68
CA GLY A 275 5.71 0.42 -11.57
C GLY A 275 6.29 1.69 -12.20
N TYR A 276 5.44 2.66 -12.50
CA TYR A 276 5.84 3.94 -13.10
C TYR A 276 5.95 5.01 -12.01
N GLY A 277 7.10 5.70 -11.94
CA GLY A 277 7.38 6.73 -10.93
C GLY A 277 7.46 6.17 -9.51
N VAL A 278 8.51 5.43 -9.19
CA VAL A 278 8.68 4.75 -7.90
C VAL A 278 9.64 5.50 -6.99
N LYS A 279 9.23 5.83 -5.76
CA LYS A 279 10.06 6.34 -4.67
C LYS A 279 10.03 5.37 -3.49
N ALA A 280 11.11 4.65 -3.24
CA ALA A 280 11.20 3.64 -2.18
C ALA A 280 12.28 4.00 -1.14
N GLY A 281 12.00 3.75 0.14
CA GLY A 281 12.92 4.05 1.25
C GLY A 281 12.83 3.05 2.41
N GLY A 282 13.88 2.93 3.22
CA GLY A 282 13.85 2.18 4.48
C GLY A 282 14.90 1.06 4.56
N TYR A 283 14.59 0.00 5.31
CA TYR A 283 15.48 -1.15 5.52
C TYR A 283 15.06 -2.31 4.59
N GLY A 284 15.99 -2.86 3.81
CA GLY A 284 15.74 -3.94 2.87
C GLY A 284 14.82 -3.54 1.71
N VAL A 285 15.29 -2.63 0.85
CA VAL A 285 14.49 -2.06 -0.25
C VAL A 285 14.77 -2.77 -1.56
N LYS A 286 13.74 -3.28 -2.24
CA LYS A 286 13.77 -3.77 -3.63
C LYS A 286 12.84 -2.94 -4.50
N ALA A 287 13.38 -2.11 -5.38
CA ALA A 287 12.62 -1.21 -6.25
C ALA A 287 12.84 -1.52 -7.73
N GLY A 288 11.78 -1.43 -8.54
CA GLY A 288 11.82 -1.71 -9.98
C GLY A 288 10.86 -0.84 -10.80
N GLY A 289 11.11 -0.69 -12.10
CA GLY A 289 10.17 -0.07 -13.05
C GLY A 289 10.73 1.15 -13.79
N TYR A 290 9.87 2.08 -14.17
CA TYR A 290 10.23 3.31 -14.88
C TYR A 290 10.32 4.47 -13.89
N GLY A 291 11.43 5.20 -13.88
CA GLY A 291 11.67 6.34 -12.99
C GLY A 291 11.76 5.93 -11.52
N VAL A 292 12.82 5.21 -11.14
CA VAL A 292 12.99 4.65 -9.79
C VAL A 292 13.93 5.51 -8.95
N LYS A 293 13.48 5.95 -7.77
CA LYS A 293 14.31 6.58 -6.73
C LYS A 293 14.28 5.72 -5.46
N ALA A 294 15.39 5.07 -5.14
CA ALA A 294 15.50 4.16 -3.99
C ALA A 294 16.55 4.64 -2.98
N GLY A 295 16.26 4.51 -1.68
CA GLY A 295 17.14 4.94 -0.60
C GLY A 295 17.09 4.04 0.64
N GLY A 296 18.12 4.05 1.48
CA GLY A 296 18.11 3.41 2.81
C GLY A 296 19.19 2.33 2.98
N TYR A 297 18.91 1.32 3.82
CA TYR A 297 19.84 0.23 4.12
C TYR A 297 19.47 -1.02 3.31
N GLY A 298 20.43 -1.60 2.59
CA GLY A 298 20.23 -2.78 1.75
C GLY A 298 19.31 -2.50 0.55
N VAL A 299 19.76 -1.67 -0.38
CA VAL A 299 18.95 -1.22 -1.52
C VAL A 299 19.27 -2.05 -2.78
N LYS A 300 18.26 -2.66 -3.40
CA LYS A 300 18.32 -3.28 -4.73
C LYS A 300 17.38 -2.56 -5.68
N ALA A 301 17.90 -1.80 -6.63
CA ALA A 301 17.12 -1.01 -7.58
C ALA A 301 17.36 -1.45 -9.03
N GLY A 302 16.30 -1.47 -9.85
CA GLY A 302 16.36 -1.89 -11.25
C GLY A 302 15.38 -1.12 -12.16
N GLY A 303 15.63 -1.09 -13.47
CA GLY A 303 14.68 -0.59 -14.47
C GLY A 303 15.21 0.58 -15.31
N TYR A 304 14.31 1.45 -15.78
CA TYR A 304 14.64 2.62 -16.59
C TYR A 304 14.70 3.88 -15.72
N GLY A 305 15.79 4.65 -15.78
CA GLY A 305 15.98 5.86 -15.00
C GLY A 305 16.08 5.60 -13.50
N VAL A 306 17.14 4.93 -13.05
CA VAL A 306 17.32 4.50 -11.65
C VAL A 306 18.22 5.47 -10.89
N LYS A 307 17.76 6.01 -9.77
CA LYS A 307 18.54 6.77 -8.79
C LYS A 307 18.54 6.04 -7.44
N ALA A 308 19.66 5.44 -7.06
CA ALA A 308 19.79 4.65 -5.83
C ALA A 308 20.82 5.26 -4.87
N GLY A 309 20.53 5.24 -3.56
CA GLY A 309 21.39 5.79 -2.52
C GLY A 309 21.34 5.02 -1.20
N GLY A 310 22.37 5.13 -0.36
CA GLY A 310 22.36 4.61 1.02
C GLY A 310 23.46 3.60 1.32
N TYR A 311 23.20 2.67 2.23
CA TYR A 311 24.15 1.62 2.65
C TYR A 311 23.84 0.31 1.93
N GLY A 312 24.84 -0.32 1.29
CA GLY A 312 24.69 -1.57 0.57
C GLY A 312 23.78 -1.44 -0.66
N VAL A 313 24.20 -0.66 -1.66
CA VAL A 313 23.39 -0.36 -2.85
C VAL A 313 23.75 -1.28 -4.01
N LYS A 314 22.77 -1.98 -4.57
CA LYS A 314 22.87 -2.73 -5.84
C LYS A 314 21.90 -2.14 -6.87
N ALA A 315 22.41 -1.44 -7.88
CA ALA A 315 21.60 -0.77 -8.90
C ALA A 315 21.87 -1.34 -10.30
N GLY A 316 20.83 -1.48 -11.13
CA GLY A 316 20.91 -2.01 -12.49
C GLY A 316 19.92 -1.38 -13.45
N GLY A 317 20.18 -1.46 -14.76
CA GLY A 317 19.22 -1.09 -15.80
C GLY A 317 19.71 0.01 -16.75
N TYR A 318 18.80 0.80 -17.29
CA TYR A 318 19.10 1.91 -18.22
C TYR A 318 19.09 3.24 -17.47
N GLY A 319 20.16 4.04 -17.60
CA GLY A 319 20.31 5.33 -16.93
C GLY A 319 20.40 5.21 -15.40
N VAL A 320 21.48 4.61 -14.90
CA VAL A 320 21.67 4.32 -13.47
C VAL A 320 22.52 5.39 -12.80
N LYS A 321 22.04 6.03 -11.73
CA LYS A 321 22.79 6.89 -10.83
C LYS A 321 22.79 6.29 -9.42
N ALA A 322 23.93 5.75 -8.98
CA ALA A 322 24.07 5.09 -7.68
C ALA A 322 25.07 5.83 -6.77
N GLY A 323 24.77 5.92 -5.47
CA GLY A 323 25.60 6.61 -4.48
C GLY A 323 25.57 5.95 -3.10
N GLY A 324 26.58 6.18 -2.26
CA GLY A 324 26.57 5.80 -0.84
C GLY A 324 27.71 4.84 -0.45
N TYR A 325 27.47 4.00 0.56
CA TYR A 325 28.46 3.04 1.07
C TYR A 325 28.19 1.65 0.49
N GLY A 326 29.21 1.01 -0.10
CA GLY A 326 29.11 -0.32 -0.70
C GLY A 326 28.20 -0.34 -1.93
N VAL A 327 28.61 0.35 -3.00
CA VAL A 327 27.81 0.53 -4.22
C VAL A 327 28.22 -0.49 -5.29
N LYS A 328 27.27 -1.28 -5.79
CA LYS A 328 27.40 -2.14 -6.98
C LYS A 328 26.43 -1.67 -8.06
N ALA A 329 26.93 -1.07 -9.13
CA ALA A 329 26.11 -0.52 -10.21
C ALA A 329 26.41 -1.21 -11.56
N GLY A 330 25.37 -1.46 -12.36
CA GLY A 330 25.46 -2.14 -13.66
C GLY A 330 24.48 -1.62 -14.70
N GLY A 331 24.74 -1.82 -15.99
CA GLY A 331 23.78 -1.57 -17.07
C GLY A 331 24.25 -0.55 -18.11
N TYR A 332 23.30 0.15 -18.74
CA TYR A 332 23.58 1.17 -19.76
C TYR A 332 23.53 2.57 -19.14
N GLY A 333 24.57 3.37 -19.33
CA GLY A 333 24.68 4.73 -18.79
C GLY A 333 24.76 4.75 -17.26
N VAL A 334 25.86 4.26 -16.69
CA VAL A 334 26.03 4.11 -15.24
C VAL A 334 26.85 5.27 -14.66
N LYS A 335 26.33 5.98 -13.67
CA LYS A 335 27.06 6.95 -12.84
C LYS A 335 27.07 6.48 -11.38
N ALA A 336 28.21 6.04 -10.88
CA ALA A 336 28.36 5.51 -9.52
C ALA A 336 29.32 6.35 -8.67
N GLY A 337 28.99 6.56 -7.40
CA GLY A 337 29.77 7.38 -6.47
C GLY A 337 29.75 6.85 -5.02
N GLY A 338 30.75 7.20 -4.21
CA GLY A 338 30.75 6.95 -2.76
C GLY A 338 31.92 6.08 -2.28
N TYR A 339 31.71 5.32 -1.19
CA TYR A 339 32.72 4.45 -0.60
C TYR A 339 32.52 3.00 -1.05
N GLY A 340 33.56 2.35 -1.57
CA GLY A 340 33.52 0.97 -2.04
C GLY A 340 32.63 0.81 -3.27
N VAL A 341 33.03 1.40 -4.40
CA VAL A 341 32.23 1.43 -5.64
C VAL A 341 32.67 0.33 -6.60
N LYS A 342 31.75 -0.53 -7.04
CA LYS A 342 31.93 -1.49 -8.14
C LYS A 342 30.95 -1.17 -9.27
N ALA A 343 31.43 -0.65 -10.39
CA ALA A 343 30.60 -0.25 -11.52
C ALA A 343 30.94 -1.05 -12.79
N GLY A 344 29.91 -1.42 -13.56
CA GLY A 344 30.04 -2.21 -14.78
C GLY A 344 29.03 -1.83 -15.87
N GLY A 345 29.32 -2.13 -17.15
CA GLY A 345 28.36 -2.03 -18.25
C GLY A 345 28.81 -1.09 -19.38
N TYR A 346 27.85 -0.49 -20.08
CA TYR A 346 28.11 0.43 -21.21
C TYR A 346 28.01 1.88 -20.72
N GLY A 347 29.03 2.69 -20.97
CA GLY A 347 29.09 4.10 -20.56
C GLY A 347 29.15 4.28 -19.05
N VAL A 348 30.25 3.87 -18.42
CA VAL A 348 30.42 3.87 -16.96
C VAL A 348 31.20 5.10 -16.50
N LYS A 349 30.65 5.90 -15.58
CA LYS A 349 31.32 6.97 -14.84
C LYS A 349 31.34 6.65 -13.34
N ALA A 350 32.49 6.27 -12.79
CA ALA A 350 32.64 5.88 -11.40
C ALA A 350 33.56 6.84 -10.62
N GLY A 351 33.21 7.16 -9.38
CA GLY A 351 33.96 8.10 -8.53
C GLY A 351 33.94 7.71 -7.05
N GLY A 352 34.92 8.14 -6.27
CA GLY A 352 34.92 8.03 -4.80
C GLY A 352 36.11 7.27 -4.21
N TYR A 353 35.92 6.64 -3.05
CA TYR A 353 36.96 5.87 -2.36
C TYR A 353 36.81 4.38 -2.67
N GLY A 354 37.88 3.72 -3.13
CA GLY A 354 37.90 2.31 -3.47
C GLY A 354 37.03 1.97 -4.69
N VAL A 355 37.40 2.48 -5.87
CA VAL A 355 36.61 2.36 -7.10
C VAL A 355 37.11 1.19 -7.95
N LYS A 356 36.23 0.25 -8.31
CA LYS A 356 36.44 -0.80 -9.32
C LYS A 356 35.46 -0.62 -10.47
N ALA A 357 35.94 -0.18 -11.63
CA ALA A 357 35.11 0.09 -12.82
C ALA A 357 35.47 -0.82 -14.00
N GLY A 358 34.47 -1.31 -14.73
CA GLY A 358 34.63 -2.23 -15.86
C GLY A 358 33.62 -1.97 -16.99
N GLY A 359 33.94 -2.38 -18.22
CA GLY A 359 32.99 -2.41 -19.34
C GLY A 359 33.42 -1.60 -20.56
N TYR A 360 32.44 -1.11 -21.33
CA TYR A 360 32.67 -0.31 -22.54
C TYR A 360 32.51 1.19 -22.22
N GLY A 361 33.52 2.00 -22.52
CA GLY A 361 33.53 3.44 -22.25
C GLY A 361 33.56 3.76 -20.76
N VAL A 362 34.68 3.49 -20.09
CA VAL A 362 34.83 3.64 -18.64
C VAL A 362 35.57 4.93 -18.28
N LYS A 363 34.98 5.78 -17.44
CA LYS A 363 35.61 6.94 -16.80
C LYS A 363 35.62 6.76 -15.28
N ALA A 364 36.79 6.50 -14.70
CA ALA A 364 36.93 6.25 -13.26
C ALA A 364 37.81 7.32 -12.57
N GLY A 365 37.45 7.74 -11.37
CA GLY A 365 38.14 8.78 -10.61
C GLY A 365 38.11 8.56 -9.10
N GLY A 366 39.09 9.08 -8.35
CA GLY A 366 39.06 9.13 -6.88
C GLY A 366 40.27 8.46 -6.21
N TYR A 367 40.09 7.94 -5.00
CA TYR A 367 41.15 7.29 -4.23
C TYR A 367 41.06 5.76 -4.41
N GLY A 368 42.16 5.11 -4.80
CA GLY A 368 42.23 3.67 -5.00
C GLY A 368 41.37 3.20 -6.18
N VAL A 369 41.75 3.57 -7.41
CA VAL A 369 40.97 3.29 -8.63
C VAL A 369 41.52 2.07 -9.36
N LYS A 370 40.67 1.06 -9.63
CA LYS A 370 40.94 -0.06 -10.53
C LYS A 370 39.97 -0.04 -11.71
N ALA A 371 40.44 0.30 -12.90
CA ALA A 371 39.60 0.43 -14.10
C ALA A 371 40.01 -0.59 -15.18
N GLY A 372 39.04 -1.17 -15.88
CA GLY A 372 39.23 -2.19 -16.90
C GLY A 372 38.22 -2.09 -18.06
N GLY A 373 38.57 -2.59 -19.25
CA GLY A 373 37.63 -2.76 -20.36
C GLY A 373 38.04 -2.05 -21.66
N TYR A 374 37.07 -1.67 -22.49
CA TYR A 374 37.28 -0.97 -23.75
C TYR A 374 37.08 0.54 -23.56
N GLY A 375 38.05 1.36 -23.96
CA GLY A 375 38.00 2.82 -23.84
C GLY A 375 38.02 3.29 -22.38
N VAL A 376 39.13 3.09 -21.67
CA VAL A 376 39.26 3.38 -20.24
C VAL A 376 39.95 4.73 -20.00
N LYS A 377 39.32 5.64 -19.25
CA LYS A 377 39.91 6.87 -18.72
C LYS A 377 39.91 6.84 -17.19
N ALA A 378 41.08 6.68 -16.57
CA ALA A 378 41.22 6.57 -15.12
C ALA A 378 42.06 7.73 -14.54
N GLY A 379 41.65 8.25 -13.38
CA GLY A 379 42.30 9.39 -12.73
C GLY A 379 42.28 9.30 -11.19
N GLY A 380 43.20 9.96 -10.50
CA GLY A 380 43.16 10.14 -9.04
C GLY A 380 44.39 9.62 -8.30
N TYR A 381 44.23 9.21 -7.04
CA TYR A 381 45.31 8.69 -6.20
C TYR A 381 45.27 7.16 -6.21
N GLY A 382 46.39 6.51 -6.55
CA GLY A 382 46.52 5.05 -6.61
C GLY A 382 45.68 4.44 -7.74
N VAL A 383 46.08 4.66 -8.99
CA VAL A 383 45.31 4.24 -10.18
C VAL A 383 45.91 2.98 -10.81
N LYS A 384 45.11 1.92 -10.98
CA LYS A 384 45.43 0.72 -11.77
C LYS A 384 44.46 0.60 -12.95
N ALA A 385 44.93 0.84 -14.17
CA ALA A 385 44.10 0.81 -15.37
C ALA A 385 44.55 -0.30 -16.35
N GLY A 386 43.60 -0.98 -16.99
CA GLY A 386 43.84 -2.10 -17.90
C GLY A 386 42.85 -2.14 -19.07
N GLY A 387 43.22 -2.75 -20.20
CA GLY A 387 42.29 -3.06 -21.30
C GLY A 387 42.69 -2.47 -22.65
N TYR A 388 41.71 -2.21 -23.52
CA TYR A 388 41.91 -1.64 -24.86
C TYR A 388 41.65 -0.13 -24.82
N GLY A 389 42.60 0.68 -25.29
CA GLY A 389 42.50 2.15 -25.31
C GLY A 389 42.48 2.77 -23.91
N VAL A 390 43.60 2.70 -23.18
CA VAL A 390 43.70 3.15 -21.78
C VAL A 390 44.34 4.53 -21.68
N LYS A 391 43.67 5.50 -21.03
CA LYS A 391 44.22 6.79 -20.62
C LYS A 391 44.21 6.92 -19.09
N ALA A 392 45.38 6.84 -18.45
CA ALA A 392 45.51 6.88 -16.99
C ALA A 392 46.29 8.12 -16.52
N GLY A 393 45.86 8.75 -15.42
CA GLY A 393 46.44 9.96 -14.87
C GLY A 393 46.42 10.02 -13.34
N GLY A 394 47.32 10.78 -12.71
CA GLY A 394 47.26 11.11 -11.28
C GLY A 394 48.50 10.70 -10.48
N TYR A 395 48.34 10.44 -9.18
CA TYR A 395 49.42 10.03 -8.29
C TYR A 395 49.44 8.51 -8.15
N GLY A 396 50.59 7.87 -8.41
CA GLY A 396 50.78 6.42 -8.33
C GLY A 396 49.97 5.65 -9.40
N VAL A 397 50.38 5.76 -10.66
CA VAL A 397 49.64 5.19 -11.80
C VAL A 397 50.29 3.89 -12.29
N LYS A 398 49.52 2.81 -12.39
CA LYS A 398 49.90 1.55 -13.06
C LYS A 398 48.94 1.27 -14.22
N ALA A 399 49.40 1.41 -15.46
CA ALA A 399 48.59 1.24 -16.66
C ALA A 399 49.09 0.07 -17.53
N GLY A 400 48.16 -0.72 -18.10
CA GLY A 400 48.46 -1.91 -18.89
C GLY A 400 47.47 -2.13 -20.04
N GLY A 401 47.88 -2.81 -21.12
CA GLY A 401 46.97 -3.28 -22.18
C GLY A 401 47.36 -2.82 -23.59
N TYR A 402 46.38 -2.69 -24.48
CA TYR A 402 46.57 -2.26 -25.87
C TYR A 402 46.25 -0.77 -26.00
N GLY A 403 47.18 0.04 -26.52
CA GLY A 403 47.03 1.48 -26.69
C GLY A 403 46.97 2.23 -25.36
N VAL A 404 48.08 2.32 -24.64
CA VAL A 404 48.15 2.90 -23.28
C VAL A 404 48.74 4.30 -23.30
N LYS A 405 48.05 5.30 -22.75
CA LYS A 405 48.56 6.64 -22.46
C LYS A 405 48.53 6.92 -20.95
N ALA A 406 49.68 6.95 -20.29
CA ALA A 406 49.78 7.14 -18.85
C ALA A 406 50.52 8.45 -18.50
N GLY A 407 50.05 9.17 -17.48
CA GLY A 407 50.61 10.46 -17.05
C GLY A 407 50.55 10.68 -15.54
N GLY A 408 51.43 11.52 -14.98
CA GLY A 408 51.34 11.99 -13.58
C GLY A 408 52.59 11.71 -12.74
N TYR A 409 52.42 11.57 -11.42
CA TYR A 409 53.51 11.30 -10.48
C TYR A 409 53.60 9.79 -10.18
N GLY A 410 54.76 9.18 -10.39
CA GLY A 410 55.00 7.75 -10.16
C GLY A 410 54.24 6.86 -11.13
N VAL A 411 54.63 6.87 -12.41
CA VAL A 411 53.93 6.16 -13.51
C VAL A 411 54.63 4.85 -13.85
N LYS A 412 53.90 3.73 -13.84
CA LYS A 412 54.33 2.42 -14.38
C LYS A 412 53.40 2.00 -15.52
N ALA A 413 53.87 2.04 -16.76
CA ALA A 413 53.07 1.71 -17.94
C ALA A 413 53.62 0.48 -18.69
N GLY A 414 52.73 -0.39 -19.19
CA GLY A 414 53.07 -1.65 -19.84
C GLY A 414 52.11 -2.01 -20.99
N GLY A 415 52.55 -2.80 -21.97
CA GLY A 415 51.67 -3.39 -23.00
C GLY A 415 52.05 -3.06 -24.45
N TYR A 416 51.08 -3.08 -25.36
CA TYR A 416 51.27 -2.77 -26.78
C TYR A 416 50.90 -1.31 -27.06
N GLY A 417 51.81 -0.54 -27.66
CA GLY A 417 51.60 0.88 -27.98
C GLY A 417 51.49 1.77 -26.73
N VAL A 418 52.59 1.95 -26.00
CA VAL A 418 52.62 2.66 -24.70
C VAL A 418 53.17 4.07 -24.86
N LYS A 419 52.44 5.10 -24.41
CA LYS A 419 52.91 6.49 -24.24
C LYS A 419 52.85 6.89 -22.77
N ALA A 420 53.99 7.04 -22.12
CA ALA A 420 54.08 7.38 -20.70
C ALA A 420 54.76 8.74 -20.46
N GLY A 421 54.25 9.54 -19.52
CA GLY A 421 54.73 10.90 -19.23
C GLY A 421 54.67 11.27 -17.75
N GLY A 422 55.52 12.18 -17.27
CA GLY A 422 55.41 12.80 -15.94
C GLY A 422 56.66 12.66 -15.06
N TYR A 423 56.49 12.67 -13.75
CA TYR A 423 57.58 12.54 -12.77
C TYR A 423 57.72 11.09 -12.32
N GLY A 424 58.91 10.49 -12.46
CA GLY A 424 59.19 9.10 -12.08
C GLY A 424 58.47 8.07 -12.95
N VAL A 425 58.88 7.94 -14.23
CA VAL A 425 58.21 7.10 -15.22
C VAL A 425 58.97 5.78 -15.43
N LYS A 426 58.28 4.64 -15.34
CA LYS A 426 58.75 3.31 -15.76
C LYS A 426 57.84 2.75 -16.85
N ALA A 427 58.30 2.68 -18.09
CA ALA A 427 57.53 2.22 -19.24
C ALA A 427 58.12 0.94 -19.86
N GLY A 428 57.28 -0.01 -20.25
CA GLY A 428 57.68 -1.32 -20.79
C GLY A 428 56.75 -1.84 -21.89
N GLY A 429 57.23 -2.68 -22.81
CA GLY A 429 56.38 -3.42 -23.78
C GLY A 429 56.78 -3.23 -25.23
N TYR A 430 55.81 -3.37 -26.14
CA TYR A 430 56.01 -3.22 -27.59
C TYR A 430 55.59 -1.82 -28.04
N GLY A 431 56.47 -1.06 -28.70
CA GLY A 431 56.21 0.30 -29.18
C GLY A 431 56.04 1.31 -28.04
N VAL A 432 57.12 1.62 -27.31
CA VAL A 432 57.08 2.47 -26.11
C VAL A 432 57.58 3.89 -26.42
N LYS A 433 56.82 4.92 -26.05
CA LYS A 433 57.24 6.34 -26.02
C LYS A 433 57.17 6.89 -24.59
N ALA A 434 58.31 7.14 -23.95
CA ALA A 434 58.37 7.61 -22.55
C ALA A 434 58.98 9.01 -22.45
N GLY A 435 58.41 9.87 -21.61
CA GLY A 435 58.77 11.29 -21.47
C GLY A 435 58.74 11.79 -20.01
N GLY A 436 59.55 12.78 -19.65
CA GLY A 436 59.43 13.52 -18.38
C GLY A 436 60.68 13.49 -17.49
N TYR A 437 60.51 13.64 -16.17
CA TYR A 437 61.60 13.66 -15.20
C TYR A 437 61.82 12.27 -14.59
N GLY A 438 63.02 11.72 -14.69
CA GLY A 438 63.38 10.41 -14.13
C GLY A 438 62.71 9.25 -14.87
N VAL A 439 63.10 9.01 -16.12
CA VAL A 439 62.46 8.01 -17.02
C VAL A 439 63.27 6.72 -17.09
N LYS A 440 62.62 5.58 -16.90
CA LYS A 440 63.14 4.22 -17.18
C LYS A 440 62.26 3.54 -18.24
N ALA A 441 62.77 3.34 -19.46
CA ALA A 441 62.02 2.75 -20.55
C ALA A 441 62.65 1.43 -21.03
N GLY A 442 61.83 0.41 -21.32
CA GLY A 442 62.26 -0.94 -21.68
C GLY A 442 61.38 -1.60 -22.75
N GLY A 443 61.91 -2.52 -23.55
CA GLY A 443 61.10 -3.38 -24.45
C GLY A 443 61.50 -3.30 -25.93
N TYR A 444 60.56 -3.59 -26.83
CA TYR A 444 60.78 -3.58 -28.29
C TYR A 444 60.30 -2.25 -28.89
N GLY A 445 61.17 -1.53 -29.60
CA GLY A 445 60.85 -0.26 -30.25
C GLY A 445 60.61 0.89 -29.26
N VAL A 446 61.65 1.29 -28.53
CA VAL A 446 61.56 2.29 -27.44
C VAL A 446 62.02 3.68 -27.91
N LYS A 447 61.22 4.72 -27.65
CA LYS A 447 61.58 6.14 -27.77
C LYS A 447 61.49 6.81 -26.40
N ALA A 448 62.61 7.17 -25.78
CA ALA A 448 62.63 7.76 -24.44
C ALA A 448 63.22 9.18 -24.46
N GLY A 449 62.64 10.12 -23.72
CA GLY A 449 63.24 11.44 -23.55
C GLY A 449 62.81 12.24 -22.33
N GLY A 450 63.50 13.34 -22.06
CA GLY A 450 63.30 14.19 -20.87
C GLY A 450 64.57 14.31 -20.01
N TYR A 451 64.42 14.63 -18.73
CA TYR A 451 65.55 14.82 -17.80
C TYR A 451 65.83 13.53 -17.02
N GLY A 452 67.06 13.01 -17.11
CA GLY A 452 67.49 11.79 -16.40
C GLY A 452 66.86 10.50 -16.96
N VAL A 453 67.27 10.10 -18.17
CA VAL A 453 66.68 8.98 -18.92
C VAL A 453 67.56 7.73 -18.87
N LYS A 454 66.98 6.58 -18.54
CA LYS A 454 67.55 5.24 -18.71
C LYS A 454 66.70 4.43 -19.68
N ALA A 455 67.24 4.08 -20.84
CA ALA A 455 66.52 3.35 -21.89
C ALA A 455 67.20 2.01 -22.22
N GLY A 456 66.43 0.93 -22.28
CA GLY A 456 66.90 -0.45 -22.50
C GLY A 456 66.03 -1.23 -23.50
N GLY A 457 66.58 -2.22 -24.20
CA GLY A 457 65.82 -3.17 -25.03
C GLY A 457 66.26 -3.25 -26.50
N TYR A 458 65.35 -3.69 -27.37
CA TYR A 458 65.62 -3.87 -28.81
C TYR A 458 65.06 -2.68 -29.61
N GLY A 459 65.91 -1.96 -30.35
CA GLY A 459 65.52 -0.80 -31.17
C GLY A 459 65.20 0.45 -30.34
N VAL A 460 66.20 1.02 -29.66
CA VAL A 460 66.04 2.13 -28.70
C VAL A 460 66.49 3.47 -29.32
N LYS A 461 65.67 4.52 -29.20
CA LYS A 461 66.04 5.93 -29.45
C LYS A 461 65.88 6.74 -28.17
N ALA A 462 66.97 7.30 -27.65
CA ALA A 462 66.97 8.05 -26.39
C ALA A 462 67.49 9.47 -26.57
N GLY A 463 66.81 10.48 -26.01
CA GLY A 463 67.35 11.85 -26.01
C GLY A 463 66.80 12.82 -24.96
N GLY A 464 67.60 13.81 -24.56
CA GLY A 464 67.31 14.75 -23.45
C GLY A 464 68.56 15.16 -22.67
N CYS A 465 68.40 15.82 -21.52
CA CYS A 465 69.51 16.14 -20.61
C CYS A 465 69.82 14.92 -19.72
N VAL A 466 71.03 14.36 -19.85
CA VAL A 466 71.54 13.17 -19.15
C VAL A 466 70.85 11.86 -19.55
N VAL A 467 71.50 11.08 -20.44
CA VAL A 467 70.96 9.83 -21.02
C VAL A 467 71.91 8.64 -20.82
N LYS A 468 71.38 7.53 -20.31
CA LYS A 468 72.06 6.22 -20.30
C LYS A 468 71.25 5.21 -21.11
N ALA A 469 71.82 4.72 -22.22
CA ALA A 469 71.15 3.80 -23.14
C ALA A 469 71.93 2.48 -23.26
N GLY A 470 71.21 1.35 -23.30
CA GLY A 470 71.80 0.00 -23.48
C GLY A 470 70.84 -0.98 -24.18
N GLY A 471 71.37 -2.05 -24.76
CA GLY A 471 70.60 -3.04 -25.55
C GLY A 471 71.03 -3.14 -27.02
N CYS A 472 70.26 -3.85 -27.85
CA CYS A 472 70.59 -4.07 -29.26
C CYS A 472 69.90 -3.02 -30.17
N GLY A 473 70.66 -2.35 -31.05
CA GLY A 473 70.15 -1.34 -31.98
C GLY A 473 69.80 0.01 -31.33
N VAL A 474 70.76 0.68 -30.68
CA VAL A 474 70.57 1.92 -29.91
C VAL A 474 71.01 3.16 -30.70
N LYS A 475 70.20 4.23 -30.71
CA LYS A 475 70.58 5.60 -31.15
C LYS A 475 70.35 6.60 -30.00
N ALA A 476 71.40 7.28 -29.55
CA ALA A 476 71.33 8.25 -28.45
C ALA A 476 71.70 9.67 -28.93
N GLY A 477 70.97 10.70 -28.49
CA GLY A 477 71.28 12.10 -28.79
C GLY A 477 70.81 13.06 -27.70
N GLY A 478 71.68 13.93 -27.20
CA GLY A 478 71.40 14.90 -26.13
C GLY A 478 72.66 15.36 -25.38
N TYR A 479 72.50 16.29 -24.43
CA TYR A 479 73.60 16.82 -23.63
C TYR A 479 73.95 15.85 -22.48
N GLY A 480 75.15 15.24 -22.52
CA GLY A 480 75.68 14.29 -21.52
C GLY A 480 75.20 12.84 -21.68
N VAL A 481 75.77 12.08 -22.63
CA VAL A 481 75.35 10.70 -22.99
C VAL A 481 76.41 9.65 -22.61
N LYS A 482 76.00 8.53 -22.00
CA LYS A 482 76.81 7.30 -21.86
C LYS A 482 76.09 6.13 -22.56
N ALA A 483 76.61 5.69 -23.70
CA ALA A 483 76.12 4.55 -24.47
C ALA A 483 76.97 3.31 -24.19
N GLY A 484 76.35 2.17 -23.85
CA GLY A 484 77.02 0.87 -23.73
C GLY A 484 76.32 -0.14 -24.62
N GLY A 485 76.84 -0.35 -25.83
CA GLY A 485 76.29 -1.30 -26.79
C GLY A 485 76.90 -2.70 -26.65
N CYS A 486 76.12 -3.74 -26.96
CA CYS A 486 76.62 -5.06 -27.29
C CYS A 486 77.01 -5.08 -28.78
N VAL A 487 78.24 -5.49 -29.07
CA VAL A 487 78.67 -5.86 -30.42
C VAL A 487 78.13 -7.27 -30.67
N VAL A 488 77.25 -7.44 -31.66
CA VAL A 488 77.00 -8.78 -32.22
C VAL A 488 78.16 -9.03 -33.18
N LYS A 489 79.07 -9.93 -32.80
CA LYS A 489 80.02 -10.54 -33.75
C LYS A 489 79.43 -11.87 -34.19
N GLY A 490 79.34 -12.07 -35.51
CA GLY A 490 79.12 -13.36 -36.17
C GLY A 490 77.69 -13.86 -36.13
#